data_AF-A0A844FGB6-F1
#
_entry.id   AF-A0A844FGB6-F1
#
_cell.length_a   1.000
_cell.length_b   1.000
_cell.length_c   1.000
_cell.angle_alpha   90.00
_cell.angle_beta   90.00
_cell.angle_gamma   90.00
#
_symmetry.space_group_name_H-M   'P 1'
#
loop_
_entity.id
_entity.type
_entity.pdbx_description
1 polymer ?
#
loop_
_entity_poly.entity_id
_entity_poly.type
_entity_poly.pdbx_seq_one_letter_code
_entity_poly.pdbx_strand_id
1 'polypeptide(L)'
;MEIEMKKMNRQEFNDRKDEAVVILPIGSLEQHGPHLPLSTDTIISYNLALLLAKEANGIVPPSGLLATARTSSKEKGELMTKEVIEKFKKIVKEAFD
;
A
#
# COMPACT_ATOMS: atom_id res chain seq x y z
N MET A 1 15.44 1.30 15.87
CA MET A 1 15.75 0.23 14.89
C MET A 1 15.52 0.76 13.49
N GLU A 2 16.30 0.31 12.52
CA GLU A 2 15.98 0.55 11.11
C GLU A 2 14.64 -0.12 10.78
N ILE A 3 13.81 0.51 9.95
CA ILE A 3 12.48 0.03 9.55
C ILE A 3 12.39 -0.20 8.05
N GLU A 4 13.25 0.43 7.26
CA GLU A 4 13.31 0.26 5.81
C GLU A 4 14.15 -0.97 5.48
N MET A 5 13.52 -2.03 4.96
CA MET A 5 14.21 -3.28 4.60
C MET A 5 15.36 -3.05 3.62
N LYS A 6 15.25 -2.03 2.74
CA LYS A 6 16.29 -1.67 1.75
C LYS A 6 17.58 -1.12 2.39
N LYS A 7 17.51 -0.68 3.65
CA LYS A 7 18.65 -0.16 4.42
C LYS A 7 19.22 -1.20 5.38
N MET A 8 18.58 -2.36 5.47
CA MET A 8 19.04 -3.45 6.33
C MET A 8 20.07 -4.31 5.62
N ASN A 9 21.05 -4.77 6.39
CA ASN A 9 21.86 -5.92 6.02
C ASN A 9 21.18 -7.23 6.46
N ARG A 10 21.75 -8.37 6.07
CA ARG A 10 21.20 -9.70 6.36
C ARG A 10 21.05 -9.98 7.85
N GLN A 11 22.00 -9.54 8.68
CA GLN A 11 21.97 -9.77 10.12
C GLN A 11 20.82 -8.99 10.76
N GLU A 12 20.72 -7.71 10.46
CA GLU A 12 19.65 -6.83 10.98
C GLU A 12 18.25 -7.34 10.62
N PHE A 13 18.08 -7.90 9.42
CA PHE A 13 16.82 -8.55 9.03
C PHE A 13 16.57 -9.84 9.80
N ASN A 14 17.58 -10.72 9.91
CA ASN A 14 17.45 -12.00 10.62
C ASN A 14 17.11 -11.82 12.10
N ASP A 15 17.63 -10.77 12.73
CA ASP A 15 17.38 -10.48 14.15
C ASP A 15 15.91 -10.08 14.42
N ARG A 16 15.16 -9.71 13.38
CA ARG A 16 13.78 -9.20 13.52
C ARG A 16 12.73 -10.03 12.80
N LYS A 17 13.11 -10.87 11.83
CA LYS A 17 12.18 -11.53 10.88
C LYS A 17 11.08 -12.37 11.54
N ASP A 18 11.32 -12.87 12.75
CA ASP A 18 10.38 -13.76 13.46
C ASP A 18 9.40 -13.00 14.35
N GLU A 19 9.65 -11.73 14.65
CA GLU A 19 8.83 -10.89 15.55
C GLU A 19 8.23 -9.66 14.84
N ALA A 20 8.85 -9.21 13.76
CA ALA A 20 8.45 -7.99 13.07
C ALA A 20 7.25 -8.21 12.13
N VAL A 21 6.36 -7.24 12.10
CA VAL A 21 5.27 -7.19 11.12
C VAL A 21 5.80 -6.60 9.81
N VAL A 22 5.69 -7.35 8.71
CA VAL A 22 6.00 -6.82 7.38
C VAL A 22 4.80 -6.02 6.88
N ILE A 23 5.00 -4.72 6.65
CA ILE A 23 3.98 -3.83 6.09
C ILE A 23 4.35 -3.60 4.64
N LEU A 24 3.59 -4.16 3.70
CA LEU A 24 3.84 -4.05 2.26
C LEU A 24 3.05 -2.86 1.67
N PRO A 25 3.70 -1.72 1.35
CA PRO A 25 3.01 -0.60 0.73
C PRO A 25 2.78 -0.84 -0.76
N ILE A 26 1.52 -0.75 -1.18
CA ILE A 26 1.09 -0.89 -2.57
C ILE A 26 0.44 0.43 -3.03
N GLY A 27 0.85 0.88 -4.21
CA GLY A 27 0.26 2.04 -4.88
C GLY A 27 0.09 1.82 -6.38
N SER A 28 -0.10 2.92 -7.11
CA SER A 28 -0.39 2.95 -8.55
C SER A 28 0.54 3.91 -9.30
N LEU A 29 0.59 3.77 -10.64
CA LEU A 29 0.93 4.83 -11.59
C LEU A 29 -0.33 5.34 -12.27
N GLU A 30 -0.82 6.49 -11.84
CA GLU A 30 -2.06 7.11 -12.31
C GLU A 30 -1.89 8.62 -12.48
N GLN A 31 -2.63 9.22 -13.42
CA GLN A 31 -2.64 10.67 -13.58
C GLN A 31 -3.47 11.33 -12.49
N HIS A 32 -2.88 12.30 -11.78
CA HIS A 32 -3.57 13.18 -10.82
C HIS A 32 -3.61 14.63 -11.32
N GLY A 33 -3.74 14.81 -12.64
CA GLY A 33 -3.66 16.11 -13.31
C GLY A 33 -2.22 16.63 -13.47
N PRO A 34 -2.04 17.87 -13.99
CA PRO A 34 -0.72 18.39 -14.38
C PRO A 34 0.18 18.83 -13.21
N HIS A 35 -0.32 18.75 -11.97
CA HIS A 35 0.32 19.32 -10.78
C HIS A 35 0.91 18.26 -9.85
N LEU A 36 0.65 16.96 -10.09
CA LEU A 36 1.11 15.87 -9.24
C LEU A 36 1.81 14.77 -10.04
N PRO A 37 2.81 14.08 -9.45
CA PRO A 37 3.47 12.95 -10.08
C PRO A 37 2.52 11.77 -10.31
N LEU A 38 2.85 10.93 -11.31
CA LEU A 38 2.09 9.69 -11.57
C LEU A 38 2.16 8.69 -10.41
N SER A 39 3.17 8.78 -9.57
CA SER A 39 3.41 7.87 -8.45
C SER A 39 2.80 8.36 -7.13
N THR A 40 1.83 9.27 -7.16
CA THR A 40 1.28 9.90 -5.94
C THR A 40 0.78 8.84 -4.95
N ASP A 41 -0.01 7.87 -5.39
CA ASP A 41 -0.48 6.76 -4.55
C ASP A 41 0.66 5.93 -3.94
N THR A 42 1.71 5.70 -4.72
CA THR A 42 2.90 4.95 -4.27
C THR A 42 3.67 5.75 -3.21
N ILE A 43 3.80 7.07 -3.39
CA ILE A 43 4.48 7.95 -2.43
C ILE A 43 3.70 7.98 -1.10
N ILE A 44 2.38 8.15 -1.17
CA ILE A 44 1.52 8.23 0.02
C ILE A 44 1.55 6.91 0.79
N SER A 45 1.29 5.79 0.10
CA SER A 45 1.25 4.46 0.74
C SER A 45 2.59 4.08 1.37
N TYR A 46 3.73 4.36 0.71
CA TYR A 46 5.06 4.10 1.26
C TYR A 46 5.32 4.91 2.53
N ASN A 47 5.08 6.23 2.51
CA ASN A 47 5.34 7.07 3.68
C ASN A 47 4.42 6.73 4.85
N LEU A 48 3.16 6.38 4.58
CA LEU A 48 2.24 5.90 5.61
C LEU A 48 2.73 4.59 6.24
N ALA A 49 3.20 3.64 5.43
CA ALA A 49 3.77 2.38 5.93
C ALA A 49 5.00 2.62 6.83
N LEU A 50 5.86 3.58 6.48
CA LEU A 50 7.01 3.95 7.32
C LEU A 50 6.58 4.52 8.67
N LEU A 51 5.54 5.36 8.70
CA LEU A 51 5.01 5.90 9.95
C LEU A 51 4.41 4.76 10.81
N LEU A 52 3.62 3.89 10.22
CA LEU A 52 3.03 2.74 10.92
C LEU A 52 4.10 1.77 11.46
N ALA A 53 5.16 1.51 10.69
CA ALA A 53 6.22 0.60 11.08
C ALA A 53 6.98 1.06 12.34
N LYS A 54 7.06 2.37 12.59
CA LYS A 54 7.66 2.91 13.82
C LYS A 54 6.87 2.53 15.07
N GLU A 55 5.55 2.44 14.95
CA GLU A 55 4.63 2.13 16.05
C GLU A 55 4.40 0.62 16.23
N ALA A 56 4.42 -0.14 15.13
CA ALA A 56 3.98 -1.54 15.10
C ALA A 56 5.11 -2.59 15.09
N ASN A 57 6.31 -2.23 15.56
CA ASN A 57 7.53 -3.04 15.40
C ASN A 57 7.69 -3.56 13.95
N GLY A 58 7.46 -2.68 12.98
CA GLY A 58 7.32 -3.07 11.57
C GLY A 58 8.63 -3.09 10.80
N ILE A 59 8.59 -3.74 9.63
CA ILE A 59 9.59 -3.64 8.57
C ILE A 59 8.85 -3.35 7.26
N VAL A 60 9.37 -2.39 6.49
CA VAL A 60 8.77 -1.95 5.23
C VAL A 60 9.72 -2.31 4.09
N PRO A 61 9.37 -3.24 3.18
CA PRO A 61 10.12 -3.48 1.96
C PRO A 61 10.03 -2.24 1.05
N PRO A 62 10.89 -2.13 0.02
CA PRO A 62 10.68 -1.16 -1.05
C PRO A 62 9.25 -1.24 -1.57
N SER A 63 8.60 -0.10 -1.84
CA SER A 63 7.26 -0.14 -2.43
C SER A 63 7.33 -0.82 -3.80
N GLY A 64 6.50 -1.85 -3.97
CA GLY A 64 6.31 -2.49 -5.27
C GLY A 64 5.35 -1.68 -6.13
N LEU A 65 5.80 -1.26 -7.30
CA LEU A 65 4.92 -0.84 -8.38
C LEU A 65 4.14 -2.06 -8.88
N LEU A 66 2.92 -2.28 -8.40
CA LEU A 66 2.12 -3.45 -8.79
C LEU A 66 1.09 -3.17 -9.88
N ALA A 67 0.79 -1.91 -10.19
CA ALA A 67 -0.20 -1.60 -11.22
C ALA A 67 0.10 -0.29 -11.95
N THR A 68 0.15 -0.35 -13.28
CA THR A 68 -0.10 0.83 -14.13
C THR A 68 -1.62 0.99 -14.24
N ALA A 69 -2.19 2.11 -13.81
CA ALA A 69 -3.57 2.43 -14.12
C ALA A 69 -3.66 2.79 -15.61
N ARG A 70 -3.85 1.78 -16.47
CA ARG A 70 -4.08 2.00 -17.90
C ARG A 70 -5.48 2.57 -18.10
N THR A 71 -5.53 3.89 -18.24
CA THR A 71 -6.63 4.73 -18.71
C THR A 71 -7.97 4.43 -18.02
N SER A 72 -8.26 5.26 -17.01
CA SER A 72 -9.56 5.42 -16.39
C SER A 72 -10.59 5.81 -17.46
N SER A 73 -11.75 5.16 -17.49
CA SER A 73 -12.88 5.50 -18.37
C SER A 73 -14.17 5.50 -17.55
N LYS A 74 -15.19 6.24 -17.98
CA LYS A 74 -16.49 6.28 -17.30
C LYS A 74 -17.06 4.88 -17.08
N GLU A 75 -16.98 4.04 -18.11
CA GLU A 75 -17.53 2.69 -18.13
C GLU A 75 -16.81 1.76 -17.12
N LYS A 76 -15.48 1.86 -17.03
CA LYS A 76 -14.69 1.18 -15.98
C LYS A 76 -15.03 1.69 -14.58
N GLY A 77 -15.22 3.01 -14.43
CA GLY A 77 -15.60 3.63 -13.16
C GLY A 77 -16.94 3.11 -12.66
N GLU A 78 -17.96 3.07 -13.51
CA GLU A 78 -19.28 2.53 -13.17
C GLU A 78 -19.24 1.05 -12.78
N LEU A 79 -18.46 0.24 -13.50
CA LEU A 79 -18.26 -1.17 -13.18
C LEU A 79 -17.60 -1.35 -11.80
N MET A 80 -16.50 -0.61 -11.55
CA MET A 80 -15.81 -0.63 -10.26
C MET A 80 -16.73 -0.22 -9.12
N THR A 81 -17.50 0.87 -9.28
CA THR A 81 -18.43 1.31 -8.23
C THR A 81 -19.44 0.22 -7.88
N LYS A 82 -20.03 -0.44 -8.88
CA LYS A 82 -21.00 -1.52 -8.65
C LYS A 82 -20.39 -2.71 -7.90
N GLU A 83 -19.20 -3.17 -8.31
CA GLU A 83 -18.56 -4.33 -7.67
C GLU A 83 -17.98 -4.02 -6.29
N VAL A 84 -17.29 -2.88 -6.17
CA VAL A 84 -16.56 -2.50 -4.95
C VAL A 84 -17.54 -2.23 -3.82
N ILE A 85 -18.67 -1.57 -4.08
CA ILE A 85 -19.69 -1.30 -3.05
C ILE A 85 -20.22 -2.60 -2.44
N GLU A 86 -20.54 -3.60 -3.26
CA GLU A 86 -21.08 -4.87 -2.76
C GLU A 86 -20.02 -5.64 -1.94
N LYS A 87 -18.75 -5.61 -2.36
CA LYS A 87 -17.65 -6.18 -1.57
C LYS A 87 -17.44 -5.45 -0.25
N PHE A 88 -17.48 -4.11 -0.23
CA PHE A 88 -17.36 -3.33 1.00
C PHE A 88 -18.50 -3.60 1.96
N LYS A 89 -19.75 -3.66 1.49
CA LYS A 89 -20.90 -4.04 2.33
C LYS A 89 -20.68 -5.38 3.02
N LYS A 90 -20.17 -6.37 2.28
CA LYS A 90 -19.85 -7.68 2.83
C LYS A 90 -18.76 -7.61 3.90
N ILE A 91 -17.66 -6.91 3.64
CA ILE A 91 -16.56 -6.73 4.60
C ILE A 91 -17.07 -6.05 5.88
N VAL A 92 -17.86 -4.98 5.75
CA VAL A 92 -18.40 -4.26 6.89
C VAL A 92 -19.31 -5.16 7.73
N LYS A 93 -20.18 -5.95 7.10
CA LYS A 93 -20.97 -6.95 7.84
C LYS A 93 -20.09 -7.96 8.57
N GLU A 94 -19.11 -8.56 7.89
CA GLU A 94 -18.25 -9.58 8.48
C GLU A 94 -17.36 -9.03 9.62
N ALA A 95 -17.00 -7.74 9.57
CA ALA A 95 -16.12 -7.12 10.56
C ALA A 95 -16.88 -6.55 11.77
N PHE A 96 -18.17 -6.23 11.63
CA PHE A 96 -18.92 -5.45 12.64
C PHE A 96 -20.28 -6.04 13.06
N ASP A 97 -20.78 -7.09 12.41
CA ASP A 97 -21.91 -7.93 12.90
C ASP A 97 -21.37 -9.20 13.58
#